data_AF-A0A9X2AXI8-F1
#
_entry.id   AF-A0A9X2AXI8-F1
#
_cell.length_a   1.000
_cell.length_b   1.000
_cell.length_c   1.000
_cell.angle_alpha   90.00
_cell.angle_beta   90.00
_cell.angle_gamma   90.00
#
_symmetry.space_group_name_H-M   'P 1'
#
loop_
_entity.id
_entity.type
_entity.pdbx_description
1 polymer ?
#
loop_
_entity_poly.entity_id
_entity_poly.type
_entity_poly.pdbx_seq_one_letter_code
_entity_poly.pdbx_strand_id
1 'polypeptide(L)' 'GKGELVFKPNGNYTFKPGEDFQALEPGQSQEVSFTYVAVDNDGAKSEPQTITITVTGTNDAPVAEAKTD' A
#
# COMPACT_ATOMS: atom_id res chain seq x y z
N GLY A 1 5.48 -3.35 8.88
CA GLY A 1 5.66 -2.05 8.20
C GLY A 1 4.42 -1.72 7.40
N LYS A 2 4.17 -0.44 7.09
CA LYS A 2 2.94 0.06 6.41
C LYS A 2 2.82 -0.25 4.91
N GLY A 3 3.58 -1.21 4.38
CA GLY A 3 3.54 -1.62 2.97
C GLY A 3 4.61 -0.98 2.06
N GLU A 4 4.56 -1.36 0.79
CA GLU A 4 5.52 -0.99 -0.26
C GLU A 4 4.79 -0.41 -1.48
N LEU A 5 5.25 0.74 -1.98
CA LEU A 5 4.77 1.34 -3.22
C LEU A 5 5.86 1.31 -4.29
N VAL A 6 5.55 0.70 -5.43
CA VAL A 6 6.46 0.62 -6.59
C VAL A 6 5.85 1.41 -7.76
N PHE A 7 6.56 2.43 -8.23
CA PHE A 7 6.23 3.15 -9.47
C PHE A 7 6.86 2.48 -10.68
N LYS A 8 6.10 2.37 -11.75
CA LYS A 8 6.53 1.87 -13.06
C LYS A 8 6.81 3.06 -13.99
N PRO A 9 7.73 2.94 -14.95
CA PRO A 9 8.07 4.03 -15.87
C PRO A 9 6.90 4.57 -16.71
N ASN A 10 5.84 3.76 -16.89
CA ASN A 10 4.63 4.16 -17.62
C ASN A 10 3.60 4.88 -16.74
N GLY A 11 3.96 5.29 -15.52
CA GLY A 11 3.08 6.00 -14.60
C GLY A 11 2.15 5.08 -13.78
N ASN A 12 2.09 3.78 -14.06
CA ASN A 12 1.37 2.85 -13.21
C ASN A 12 2.13 2.62 -11.90
N TYR A 13 1.42 2.31 -10.83
CA TYR A 13 2.02 1.91 -9.56
C TYR A 13 1.41 0.61 -9.05
N THR A 14 2.09 -0.02 -8.11
CA THR A 14 1.59 -1.19 -7.37
C THR A 14 1.84 -0.95 -5.90
N PHE A 15 0.79 -1.06 -5.11
CA PHE A 15 0.86 -0.98 -3.66
C PHE A 15 0.64 -2.36 -3.06
N LYS A 16 1.58 -2.81 -2.23
CA LYS A 16 1.46 -4.01 -1.42
C LYS A 16 1.26 -3.58 0.04
N PRO A 17 0.06 -3.73 0.62
CA PRO A 17 -0.16 -3.51 2.04
C PRO A 17 0.80 -4.39 2.86
N GLY A 18 1.35 -3.85 3.94
CA GLY A 18 2.17 -4.62 4.87
C GLY A 18 1.38 -5.09 6.09
N GLU A 19 1.99 -5.94 6.89
CA GLU A 19 1.35 -6.60 8.04
C GLU A 19 0.77 -5.64 9.09
N ASP A 20 1.22 -4.38 9.16
CA ASP A 20 0.69 -3.41 10.12
C ASP A 20 -0.81 -3.14 9.91
N PHE A 21 -1.33 -3.36 8.69
CA PHE A 21 -2.75 -3.21 8.40
C PHE A 21 -3.61 -4.41 8.84
N GLN A 22 -3.01 -5.54 9.20
CA GLN A 22 -3.76 -6.69 9.74
C GLN A 22 -4.41 -6.40 11.09
N ALA A 23 -3.96 -5.34 11.78
CA ALA A 23 -4.58 -4.86 13.00
C ALA A 23 -5.87 -4.06 12.76
N LEU A 24 -6.22 -3.72 11.51
CA LEU A 24 -7.45 -3.00 11.21
C LEU A 24 -8.65 -3.93 11.31
N GLU A 25 -9.57 -3.61 12.22
CA GLU A 25 -10.86 -4.30 12.29
C GLU A 25 -11.72 -4.01 11.04
N PRO A 26 -12.76 -4.82 10.77
CA PRO A 26 -13.66 -4.60 9.65
C PRO A 26 -14.25 -3.18 9.65
N GLY A 27 -14.00 -2.42 8.57
CA GLY A 27 -14.47 -1.05 8.41
C GLY A 27 -13.57 0.02 9.05
N GLN A 28 -12.58 -0.35 9.87
CA GLN A 28 -11.52 0.59 10.27
C GLN A 28 -10.63 0.91 9.08
N SER A 29 -10.17 2.15 8.98
CA SER A 29 -9.30 2.57 7.88
C SER A 29 -8.07 3.28 8.39
N GLN A 30 -6.96 3.10 7.67
CA GLN A 30 -5.73 3.84 7.88
C GLN A 30 -5.19 4.33 6.54
N GLU A 31 -4.71 5.57 6.55
CA GLU A 31 -4.06 6.15 5.39
C GLU A 31 -2.55 5.91 5.40
N VAL A 32 -2.00 5.78 4.20
CA VAL A 32 -0.56 5.82 3.95
C VAL A 32 -0.30 6.76 2.78
N SER A 33 0.68 7.64 2.95
CA SER A 33 1.03 8.63 1.94
C SER A 33 2.44 8.41 1.42
N PHE A 34 2.61 8.62 0.11
CA PHE A 34 3.88 8.50 -0.59
C PHE A 34 4.12 9.76 -1.41
N THR A 35 5.29 10.38 -1.23
CA THR A 35 5.71 11.51 -2.07
C THR A 35 6.57 11.01 -3.22
N TYR A 36 6.30 11.49 -4.43
CA TYR A 36 7.03 11.12 -5.64
C TYR A 36 7.39 12.36 -6.48
N VAL A 37 8.39 12.20 -7.34
CA VAL A 37 8.81 13.17 -8.35
C VAL A 37 8.83 12.45 -9.69
N ALA A 38 8.13 12.99 -10.68
CA ALA A 38 8.19 12.47 -12.05
C ALA A 38 9.41 13.04 -12.77
N VAL A 39 9.99 12.25 -13.68
CA VAL A 39 11.11 12.65 -14.54
C VAL A 39 10.69 12.41 -15.98
N ASP A 40 10.77 13.44 -16.83
CA ASP A 40 10.50 13.29 -18.26
C ASP A 40 11.69 12.69 -19.04
N ASN A 41 11.52 12.51 -20.35
CA ASN A 41 12.54 11.91 -21.19
C ASN A 41 13.82 12.76 -21.31
N ASP A 42 13.73 14.06 -21.04
CA ASP A 42 14.84 15.01 -21.09
C ASP A 42 15.49 15.18 -19.70
N GLY A 43 14.97 14.51 -18.67
CA GLY A 43 15.47 14.53 -17.30
C GLY A 43 14.92 15.66 -16.43
N ALA A 44 13.95 16.45 -16.93
CA ALA A 44 13.30 17.48 -16.14
C ALA A 44 12.43 16.83 -15.04
N LYS A 45 12.45 17.43 -13.85
CA LYS A 45 11.74 16.92 -12.68
C LYS A 45 10.47 17.73 -12.44
N SER A 46 9.38 17.06 -12.05
CA SER A 46 8.19 17.72 -11.52
C SER A 46 8.45 18.29 -10.13
N GLU A 47 7.55 19.17 -9.67
CA GLU A 47 7.42 19.42 -8.24
C GLU A 47 7.02 18.12 -7.51
N PRO A 48 7.45 17.92 -6.24
CA PRO A 48 7.02 16.77 -5.45
C PRO A 48 5.50 16.71 -5.32
N GLN A 49 4.93 15.54 -5.58
CA GLN A 49 3.50 15.27 -5.45
C GLN A 49 3.26 14.14 -4.44
N THR A 50 2.10 14.15 -3.77
CA THR A 50 1.76 13.13 -2.77
C THR A 50 0.58 12.29 -3.23
N ILE A 51 0.71 10.97 -3.13
CA ILE A 51 -0.38 10.01 -3.25
C ILE A 51 -0.77 9.57 -1.85
N THR A 52 -2.06 9.61 -1.54
CA THR A 52 -2.61 9.02 -0.31
C THR A 52 -3.45 7.81 -0.68
N ILE A 53 -3.17 6.68 -0.03
CA ILE A 53 -3.90 5.43 -0.16
C ILE A 53 -4.62 5.17 1.15
N THR A 54 -5.93 4.97 1.08
CA THR A 54 -6.74 4.52 2.21
C THR A 54 -6.82 3.00 2.19
N VAL A 55 -6.37 2.36 3.27
CA VAL A 55 -6.52 0.92 3.48
C VAL A 55 -7.64 0.70 4.47
N THR A 56 -8.66 -0.06 4.09
CA THR A 56 -9.78 -0.42 4.96
C THR A 56 -9.67 -1.89 5.35
N GLY A 57 -9.71 -2.15 6.66
CA GLY A 57 -9.69 -3.49 7.23
C GLY A 57 -10.93 -4.29 6.80
N THR A 58 -10.70 -5.57 6.51
CA THR A 58 -11.74 -6.55 6.22
C THR A 58 -11.70 -7.67 7.25
N ASN A 59 -12.79 -8.42 7.37
CA ASN A 59 -12.77 -9.63 8.18
C ASN A 59 -12.23 -10.79 7.35
N ASP A 60 -11.12 -11.38 7.78
CA ASP A 60 -10.60 -12.59 7.15
C ASP A 60 -11.35 -13.84 7.64
N ALA A 61 -11.45 -14.84 6.77
CA ALA A 61 -12.03 -16.13 7.15
C ALA A 61 -11.11 -16.84 8.16
N PRO A 62 -11.67 -17.57 9.16
CA PRO A 62 -10.85 -18.31 10.10
C PRO A 62 -10.05 -19.39 9.38
N VAL A 63 -8.76 -19.52 9.74
CA VAL A 63 -7.89 -20.61 9.27
C VAL A 63 -7.88 -21.71 10.34
N ALA A 64 -8.32 -22.91 9.97
CA ALA A 64 -8.24 -24.06 10.86
C ALA A 64 -6.85 -24.72 10.76
N GLU A 65 -6.19 -24.94 11.89
CA GLU A 65 -4.99 -25.76 11.96
C GLU A 65 -5.35 -27.19 12.35
N ALA A 66 -4.83 -28.17 11.61
CA ALA A 66 -5.01 -29.58 11.95
C ALA A 66 -4.15 -29.91 13.18
N LYS A 67 -4.80 -30.26 14.28
CA LYS A 67 -4.12 -30.79 15.46
C LYS A 67 -3.69 -32.23 15.16
N THR A 68 -2.40 -32.52 15.35
CA THR A 68 -1.91 -33.91 15.41
C THR A 68 -1.74 -34.25 16.89
N ASP A 69 -2.41 -35.32 17.32
CA ASP A 69 -2.35 -35.85 18.70
C ASP A 69 -1.13 -36.78 18.89
#